data_AF-A0A3G9G9T9-F1
#
_entry.id   AF-A0A3G9G9T9-F1
#
_cell.length_a   1.000
_cell.length_b   1.000
_cell.length_c   1.000
_cell.angle_alpha   90.00
_cell.angle_beta   90.00
_cell.angle_gamma   90.00
#
_symmetry.space_group_name_H-M   'P 1'
#
loop_
_entity.id
_entity.type
_entity.pdbx_description
1 polymer ?
#
loop_
_entity_poly.entity_id
_entity_poly.type
_entity_poly.pdbx_seq_one_letter_code
_entity_poly.pdbx_strand_id
1 'polypeptide(L)'
;MAHHWQDSLIRRWRQRPALHRDGVSLQEDWLLRKLQQALNGDSLQIDDLSLLSRDSTLHLTTHQPLAARLTLHFDFLPIDWSSRQIHLRYHVQGEAIAPSTTRRLLGGLLLGVMEGAFGHKALQQLAKPLDWLNLEQDVAIIDLTQLPALQQWLDYPLLGKPLAARLSIKAIETSPGLLRIRLGRAPTPAD
;
A
#
# COMPACT_ATOMS: atom_id res chain seq x y z
N MET A 1 -1.40 37.42 -13.38
CA MET A 1 -0.82 36.29 -14.15
C MET A 1 0.37 35.58 -13.48
N ALA A 2 0.76 35.91 -12.23
CA ALA A 2 1.89 35.26 -11.53
C ALA A 2 1.52 33.98 -10.72
N HIS A 3 0.23 33.75 -10.45
CA HIS A 3 -0.22 32.67 -9.55
C HIS A 3 -0.16 31.28 -10.21
N HIS A 4 -0.37 31.19 -11.52
CA HIS A 4 -0.43 29.90 -12.25
C HIS A 4 0.93 29.18 -12.32
N TRP A 5 2.05 29.93 -12.32
CA TRP A 5 3.40 29.36 -12.36
C TRP A 5 3.83 28.81 -11.00
N GLN A 6 3.54 29.51 -9.90
CA GLN A 6 3.83 29.02 -8.55
C GLN A 6 3.00 27.78 -8.21
N ASP A 7 1.71 27.75 -8.58
CA ASP A 7 0.86 26.57 -8.38
C ASP A 7 1.31 25.36 -9.20
N SER A 8 1.88 25.59 -10.39
CA SER A 8 2.42 24.51 -11.22
C SER A 8 3.71 23.92 -10.62
N LEU A 9 4.57 24.77 -10.03
CA LEU A 9 5.78 24.33 -9.34
C LEU A 9 5.40 23.59 -8.06
N ILE A 10 4.56 24.15 -7.21
CA ILE A 10 4.10 23.52 -5.95
C ILE A 10 3.46 22.15 -6.24
N ARG A 11 2.64 22.03 -7.29
CA ARG A 11 2.11 20.73 -7.74
C ARG A 11 3.20 19.76 -8.18
N ARG A 12 4.23 20.22 -8.89
CA ARG A 12 5.37 19.39 -9.34
C ARG A 12 6.29 18.95 -8.18
N TRP A 13 6.39 19.75 -7.12
CA TRP A 13 7.11 19.41 -5.89
C TRP A 13 6.33 18.43 -5.01
N ARG A 14 4.99 18.58 -4.91
CA ARG A 14 4.09 17.58 -4.30
C ARG A 14 4.02 16.25 -5.07
N GLN A 15 4.54 16.22 -6.29
CA GLN A 15 4.61 15.03 -7.13
C GLN A 15 5.90 14.22 -6.96
N ARG A 16 6.74 14.52 -5.97
CA ARG A 16 7.98 13.79 -5.75
C ARG A 16 8.16 13.39 -4.29
N PRO A 17 8.82 12.24 -4.05
CA PRO A 17 9.34 11.90 -2.74
C PRO A 17 10.22 13.03 -2.20
N ALA A 18 9.99 13.46 -0.96
CA ALA A 18 10.86 14.39 -0.26
C ALA A 18 12.03 13.61 0.35
N LEU A 19 13.26 14.01 0.01
CA LEU A 19 14.47 13.37 0.52
C LEU A 19 14.90 14.02 1.83
N HIS A 20 15.32 13.18 2.77
CA HIS A 20 15.84 13.57 4.07
C HIS A 20 17.15 12.82 4.32
N ARG A 21 17.94 13.30 5.28
CA ARG A 21 19.22 12.68 5.63
C ARG A 21 19.07 11.21 6.06
N ASP A 22 17.99 10.90 6.77
CA ASP A 22 17.69 9.58 7.32
C ASP A 22 16.52 8.89 6.58
N GLY A 23 16.23 9.25 5.33
CA GLY A 23 15.27 8.51 4.51
C GLY A 23 14.41 9.36 3.60
N VAL A 24 13.20 8.90 3.30
CA VAL A 24 12.32 9.52 2.31
C VAL A 24 10.90 9.69 2.87
N SER A 25 10.23 10.75 2.45
CA SER A 25 8.83 11.00 2.80
C SER A 25 8.00 11.04 1.53
N LEU A 26 6.93 10.26 1.51
CA LEU A 26 6.04 10.07 0.37
C LEU A 26 4.71 10.74 0.68
N GLN A 27 4.28 11.65 -0.19
CA GLN A 27 2.99 12.30 -0.04
C GLN A 27 1.86 11.37 -0.45
N GLU A 28 0.74 11.45 0.25
CA GLU A 28 -0.49 10.69 -0.01
C GLU A 28 -0.92 10.76 -1.48
N ASP A 29 -1.06 11.97 -2.05
CA ASP A 29 -1.40 12.18 -3.46
C ASP A 29 -0.45 11.45 -4.43
N TRP A 30 0.83 11.38 -4.08
CA TRP A 30 1.82 10.70 -4.91
C TRP A 30 1.69 9.19 -4.79
N LEU A 31 1.49 8.68 -3.58
CA LEU A 31 1.26 7.26 -3.30
C LEU A 31 -0.02 6.77 -3.98
N LEU A 32 -1.14 7.49 -3.81
CA LEU A 32 -2.42 7.15 -4.41
C LEU A 32 -2.29 6.99 -5.93
N ARG A 33 -1.66 7.96 -6.61
CA ARG A 33 -1.43 7.86 -8.06
C ARG A 33 -0.56 6.66 -8.43
N LYS A 34 0.44 6.32 -7.62
CA LYS A 34 1.31 5.16 -7.89
C LYS A 34 0.59 3.83 -7.68
N LEU A 35 -0.24 3.75 -6.63
CA LEU A 35 -1.11 2.61 -6.41
C LEU A 35 -2.12 2.45 -7.55
N GLN A 36 -2.76 3.53 -7.97
CA GLN A 36 -3.65 3.53 -9.13
C GLN A 36 -2.95 3.09 -10.41
N GLN A 37 -1.73 3.58 -10.68
CA GLN A 37 -0.95 3.17 -11.85
C GLN A 37 -0.57 1.69 -11.84
N ALA A 38 -0.36 1.11 -10.65
CA ALA A 38 0.09 -0.27 -10.51
C ALA A 38 -1.06 -1.28 -10.43
N LEU A 39 -2.19 -0.89 -9.84
CA LEU A 39 -3.26 -1.82 -9.42
C LEU A 39 -4.60 -1.58 -10.13
N ASN A 40 -4.83 -0.40 -10.72
CA ASN A 40 -6.09 -0.18 -11.44
C ASN A 40 -6.12 -1.04 -12.71
N GLY A 41 -7.25 -1.70 -12.92
CA GLY A 41 -7.53 -2.50 -14.09
C GLY A 41 -9.00 -2.87 -14.15
N ASP A 42 -9.34 -3.86 -14.98
CA ASP A 42 -10.73 -4.24 -15.23
C ASP A 42 -11.44 -4.82 -13.99
N SER A 43 -10.68 -5.39 -13.04
CA SER A 43 -11.22 -6.05 -11.85
C SER A 43 -11.19 -5.19 -10.59
N LEU A 44 -10.35 -4.16 -10.54
CA LEU A 44 -10.03 -3.37 -9.35
C LEU A 44 -9.75 -1.92 -9.71
N GLN A 45 -10.29 -1.01 -8.91
CA GLN A 45 -9.96 0.40 -8.96
C GLN A 45 -9.63 0.90 -7.55
N ILE A 46 -8.51 1.60 -7.40
CA ILE A 46 -8.16 2.34 -6.19
C ILE A 46 -8.80 3.73 -6.27
N ASP A 47 -9.67 4.02 -5.31
CA ASP A 47 -10.48 5.24 -5.29
C ASP A 47 -9.79 6.34 -4.48
N ASP A 48 -9.33 6.02 -3.27
CA ASP A 48 -8.78 6.99 -2.33
C ASP A 48 -7.79 6.37 -1.35
N LEU A 49 -6.90 7.19 -0.79
CA LEU A 49 -5.91 6.82 0.22
C LEU A 49 -5.89 7.91 1.28
N SER A 50 -6.08 7.54 2.56
CA SER A 50 -5.93 8.42 3.70
C SER A 50 -4.82 7.89 4.61
N LEU A 51 -3.76 8.67 4.78
CA LEU A 51 -2.64 8.36 5.66
C LEU A 51 -2.82 9.12 6.96
N LEU A 52 -3.05 8.38 8.04
CA LEU A 52 -3.21 8.92 9.38
C LEU A 52 -2.20 8.28 10.34
N SER A 53 -1.89 8.95 11.45
CA SER A 53 -0.97 8.37 12.45
C SER A 53 -1.46 7.07 13.08
N ARG A 54 -2.77 6.84 13.04
CA ARG A 54 -3.45 5.63 13.49
C ARG A 54 -4.65 5.45 12.56
N ASP A 55 -4.85 4.25 12.04
CA ASP A 55 -5.98 3.91 11.16
C ASP A 55 -5.88 4.57 9.78
N SER A 56 -4.80 4.27 9.04
CA SER A 56 -4.73 4.67 7.63
C SER A 56 -5.70 3.84 6.79
N THR A 57 -6.35 4.45 5.81
CA THR A 57 -7.35 3.78 4.98
C THR A 57 -7.03 3.81 3.50
N LEU A 58 -7.38 2.74 2.80
CA LEU A 58 -7.32 2.60 1.35
C LEU A 58 -8.70 2.17 0.86
N HIS A 59 -9.34 3.03 0.08
CA HIS A 59 -10.64 2.78 -0.50
C HIS A 59 -10.46 2.23 -1.91
N LEU A 60 -11.15 1.15 -2.21
CA LEU A 60 -11.09 0.51 -3.52
C LEU A 60 -12.44 -0.05 -3.93
N THR A 61 -12.67 -0.09 -5.23
CA THR A 61 -13.84 -0.69 -5.85
C THR A 61 -13.42 -1.93 -6.61
N THR A 62 -14.03 -3.07 -6.32
CA THR A 62 -13.86 -4.30 -7.11
C THR A 62 -15.01 -4.41 -8.10
N HIS A 63 -14.73 -4.78 -9.35
CA HIS A 63 -15.75 -4.99 -10.39
C HIS A 63 -16.05 -6.48 -10.65
N GLN A 64 -15.12 -7.37 -10.29
CA GLN A 64 -15.25 -8.82 -10.46
C GLN A 64 -14.72 -9.54 -9.21
N PRO A 65 -15.33 -10.66 -8.78
CA PRO A 65 -16.53 -11.32 -9.34
C PRO A 65 -17.86 -10.63 -8.97
N LEU A 66 -17.84 -9.67 -8.05
CA LEU A 66 -19.00 -8.85 -7.66
C LEU A 66 -18.57 -7.39 -7.52
N ALA A 67 -19.43 -6.47 -7.94
CA ALA A 67 -19.24 -5.05 -7.70
C ALA A 67 -19.35 -4.75 -6.19
N ALA A 68 -18.26 -4.33 -5.57
CA ALA A 68 -18.21 -4.00 -4.15
C ALA A 68 -17.26 -2.84 -3.90
N ARG A 69 -17.55 -2.05 -2.88
CA ARG A 69 -16.64 -1.06 -2.32
C ARG A 69 -15.99 -1.68 -1.09
N LEU A 70 -14.67 -1.71 -1.06
CA LEU A 70 -13.90 -2.17 0.08
C LEU A 70 -13.16 -0.98 0.71
N THR A 71 -13.21 -0.91 2.02
CA THR A 71 -12.38 -0.03 2.83
C THR A 71 -11.37 -0.90 3.57
N LEU A 72 -10.11 -0.75 3.19
CA LEU A 72 -8.97 -1.36 3.86
C LEU A 72 -8.43 -0.40 4.89
N HIS A 73 -8.46 -0.79 6.15
CA HIS A 73 -7.74 -0.08 7.18
C HIS A 73 -6.44 -0.80 7.43
N PHE A 74 -5.35 -0.06 7.63
CA PHE A 74 -4.04 -0.66 7.80
C PHE A 74 -3.11 0.17 8.68
N ASP A 75 -2.19 -0.53 9.32
CA ASP A 75 -1.07 0.04 10.07
C ASP A 75 0.20 -0.79 9.82
N PHE A 76 1.35 -0.12 9.69
CA PHE A 76 2.64 -0.80 9.55
C PHE A 76 3.07 -1.42 10.88
N LEU A 77 3.47 -2.69 10.83
CA LEU A 77 4.07 -3.36 11.98
C LEU A 77 5.56 -2.98 12.10
N PRO A 78 6.18 -3.18 13.30
CA PRO A 78 7.60 -2.95 13.47
C PRO A 78 8.45 -3.67 12.42
N ILE A 79 9.40 -2.95 11.83
CA ILE A 79 10.23 -3.49 10.74
C ILE A 79 11.33 -4.39 11.30
N ASP A 80 11.33 -5.65 10.88
CA ASP A 80 12.50 -6.53 10.94
C ASP A 80 13.18 -6.56 9.57
N TRP A 81 14.30 -5.84 9.46
CA TRP A 81 15.02 -5.76 8.18
C TRP A 81 15.74 -7.06 7.81
N SER A 82 15.95 -7.98 8.76
CA SER A 82 16.68 -9.23 8.50
C SER A 82 15.93 -10.13 7.50
N SER A 83 14.60 -10.15 7.58
CA SER A 83 13.72 -10.91 6.69
C SER A 83 13.49 -10.21 5.34
N ARG A 84 13.86 -8.93 5.21
CA ARG A 84 13.57 -8.07 4.04
C ARG A 84 12.08 -8.00 3.69
N GLN A 85 11.23 -8.17 4.68
CA GLN A 85 9.78 -8.09 4.53
C GLN A 85 9.24 -6.85 5.22
N ILE A 86 8.17 -6.29 4.66
CA ILE A 86 7.35 -5.28 5.31
C ILE A 86 6.04 -5.93 5.69
N HIS A 87 5.68 -5.84 6.96
CA HIS A 87 4.42 -6.39 7.46
C HIS A 87 3.45 -5.24 7.75
N LEU A 88 2.22 -5.38 7.28
CA LEU A 88 1.13 -4.45 7.56
C LEU A 88 -0.01 -5.23 8.21
N ARG A 89 -0.50 -4.78 9.36
CA ARG A 89 -1.78 -5.27 9.86
C ARG A 89 -2.89 -4.58 9.07
N TYR A 90 -3.93 -5.31 8.71
CA TYR A 90 -5.07 -4.75 8.02
C TYR A 90 -6.40 -5.38 8.45
N HIS A 91 -7.46 -4.58 8.35
CA HIS A 91 -8.84 -5.07 8.41
C HIS A 91 -9.64 -4.53 7.23
N VAL A 92 -10.69 -5.26 6.86
CA VAL A 92 -11.41 -5.05 5.61
C VAL A 92 -12.88 -4.90 5.92
N GLN A 93 -13.46 -3.80 5.47
CA GLN A 93 -14.89 -3.59 5.47
C GLN A 93 -15.37 -3.59 4.02
N GLY A 94 -16.42 -4.35 3.72
CA GLY A 94 -16.94 -4.50 2.36
C GLY A 94 -18.41 -4.18 2.26
N GLU A 95 -18.77 -3.34 1.30
CA GLU A 95 -20.13 -2.96 0.97
C GLU A 95 -20.46 -3.38 -0.47
N ALA A 96 -21.56 -4.11 -0.66
CA ALA A 96 -21.97 -4.53 -2.01
C ALA A 96 -22.60 -3.37 -2.78
N ILE A 97 -22.15 -3.16 -4.03
CA ILE A 97 -22.72 -2.16 -4.94
C ILE A 97 -23.87 -2.83 -5.70
N ALA A 98 -25.10 -2.75 -5.19
CA ALA A 98 -26.25 -3.40 -5.81
C ALA A 98 -26.79 -2.60 -7.03
N PRO A 99 -26.86 -3.19 -8.25
CA PRO A 99 -27.63 -2.63 -9.34
C PRO A 99 -29.05 -3.24 -9.35
N SER A 100 -30.05 -2.36 -9.27
CA SER A 100 -31.46 -2.58 -9.62
C SER A 100 -32.36 -3.44 -8.71
N THR A 101 -33.59 -2.95 -8.62
CA THR A 101 -34.71 -3.25 -7.73
C THR A 101 -35.20 -4.71 -7.72
N THR A 102 -34.74 -5.56 -8.63
CA THR A 102 -35.28 -6.92 -8.86
C THR A 102 -34.54 -8.02 -8.08
N ARG A 103 -33.38 -7.73 -7.46
CA ARG A 103 -32.63 -8.66 -6.58
C ARG A 103 -32.95 -8.55 -5.09
N ARG A 104 -33.99 -7.80 -4.71
CA ARG A 104 -34.34 -7.53 -3.30
C ARG A 104 -34.72 -8.78 -2.48
N LEU A 105 -35.18 -9.85 -3.12
CA LEU A 105 -35.56 -11.08 -2.40
C LEU A 105 -34.37 -11.99 -2.04
N LEU A 106 -33.24 -11.90 -2.76
CA LEU A 106 -32.00 -12.60 -2.40
C LEU A 106 -30.99 -11.69 -1.68
N GLY A 107 -31.15 -10.36 -1.79
CA GLY A 107 -30.33 -9.37 -1.10
C GLY A 107 -30.60 -9.24 0.41
N GLY A 108 -31.82 -9.58 0.87
CA GLY A 108 -32.20 -9.43 2.28
C GLY A 108 -31.49 -10.38 3.26
N LEU A 109 -30.97 -11.51 2.77
CA LEU A 109 -30.25 -12.48 3.61
C LEU A 109 -28.72 -12.30 3.58
N LEU A 110 -28.21 -11.45 2.67
CA LEU A 110 -26.77 -11.18 2.54
C LEU A 110 -26.35 -9.84 3.17
N LEU A 111 -27.29 -8.93 3.45
CA LEU A 111 -27.01 -7.59 3.99
C LEU A 111 -26.72 -7.54 5.49
N GLY A 112 -26.80 -8.67 6.20
CA GLY A 112 -26.65 -8.70 7.66
C GLY A 112 -25.24 -8.98 8.19
N VAL A 113 -24.36 -9.63 7.41
CA VAL A 113 -23.01 -10.02 7.87
C VAL A 113 -22.07 -10.13 6.66
N MET A 114 -21.53 -9.00 6.19
CA MET A 114 -20.46 -8.99 5.17
C MET A 114 -19.11 -8.51 5.73
N GLU A 115 -18.98 -8.43 7.06
CA GLU A 115 -17.90 -7.75 7.79
C GLU A 115 -16.50 -8.40 7.73
N GLY A 116 -16.25 -9.45 6.95
CA GLY A 116 -14.86 -9.94 6.84
C GLY A 116 -14.61 -11.07 5.86
N ALA A 117 -15.47 -12.09 5.81
CA ALA A 117 -15.19 -13.28 5.01
C ALA A 117 -15.21 -13.03 3.49
N PHE A 118 -16.06 -12.12 3.01
CA PHE A 118 -16.12 -11.77 1.59
C PHE A 118 -14.98 -10.82 1.19
N GLY A 119 -14.78 -9.74 1.96
CA GLY A 119 -13.70 -8.78 1.71
C GLY A 119 -12.31 -9.45 1.72
N HIS A 120 -12.06 -10.33 2.69
CA HIS A 120 -10.81 -11.09 2.75
C HIS A 120 -10.63 -12.02 1.55
N LYS A 121 -11.68 -12.74 1.11
CA LYS A 121 -11.61 -13.58 -0.10
C LYS A 121 -11.38 -12.77 -1.37
N ALA A 122 -12.02 -11.61 -1.51
CA ALA A 122 -11.82 -10.71 -2.63
C ALA A 122 -10.36 -10.22 -2.67
N LEU A 123 -9.81 -9.79 -1.53
CA LEU A 123 -8.40 -9.39 -1.43
C LEU A 123 -7.43 -10.54 -1.69
N GLN A 124 -7.70 -11.73 -1.17
CA GLN A 124 -6.89 -12.91 -1.47
C GLN A 124 -6.86 -13.19 -2.98
N GLN A 125 -8.00 -13.05 -3.67
CA GLN A 125 -8.02 -13.21 -5.13
C GLN A 125 -7.24 -12.11 -5.85
N LEU A 126 -7.28 -10.88 -5.37
CA LEU A 126 -6.49 -9.76 -5.90
C LEU A 126 -5.00 -9.88 -5.61
N ALA A 127 -4.61 -10.53 -4.51
CA ALA A 127 -3.22 -10.75 -4.12
C ALA A 127 -2.57 -11.96 -4.82
N LYS A 128 -3.35 -12.97 -5.24
CA LYS A 128 -2.84 -14.16 -5.95
C LYS A 128 -1.88 -13.87 -7.12
N PRO A 129 -2.10 -12.87 -8.00
CA PRO A 129 -1.17 -12.58 -9.09
C PRO A 129 0.08 -11.79 -8.63
N LEU A 130 0.18 -11.40 -7.36
CA LEU A 130 1.27 -10.59 -6.83
C LEU A 130 2.24 -11.49 -6.05
N ASP A 131 3.25 -12.02 -6.73
CA ASP A 131 4.25 -12.94 -6.12
C ASP A 131 5.04 -12.34 -4.95
N TRP A 132 5.01 -11.01 -4.82
CA TRP A 132 5.65 -10.25 -3.75
C TRP A 132 4.72 -9.93 -2.56
N LEU A 133 3.43 -10.27 -2.63
CA LEU A 133 2.43 -10.00 -1.59
C LEU A 133 1.78 -11.29 -1.10
N ASN A 134 1.99 -11.61 0.17
CA ASN A 134 1.27 -12.68 0.85
C ASN A 134 0.26 -12.09 1.85
N LEU A 135 -0.91 -12.70 1.95
CA LEU A 135 -1.95 -12.31 2.90
C LEU A 135 -2.19 -13.46 3.89
N GLU A 136 -1.82 -13.25 5.15
CA GLU A 136 -1.99 -14.19 6.24
C GLU A 136 -2.95 -13.61 7.28
N GLN A 137 -4.19 -14.11 7.33
CA GLN A 137 -5.21 -13.63 8.28
C GLN A 137 -5.41 -12.11 8.23
N ASP A 138 -4.94 -11.37 9.24
CA ASP A 138 -5.00 -9.91 9.35
C ASP A 138 -3.67 -9.22 9.00
N VAL A 139 -2.69 -9.94 8.46
CA VAL A 139 -1.36 -9.40 8.12
C VAL A 139 -1.06 -9.56 6.63
N ALA A 140 -0.69 -8.46 5.99
CA ALA A 140 -0.14 -8.42 4.65
C ALA A 140 1.39 -8.37 4.74
N ILE A 141 2.04 -9.32 4.07
CA ILE A 141 3.49 -9.48 4.05
C ILE A 141 3.97 -9.12 2.64
N ILE A 142 4.75 -8.06 2.54
CA ILE A 142 5.37 -7.60 1.30
C ILE A 142 6.82 -8.06 1.31
N ASP A 143 7.18 -8.95 0.40
CA ASP A 143 8.56 -9.40 0.19
C ASP A 143 9.29 -8.47 -0.78
N LEU A 144 10.25 -7.70 -0.24
CA LEU A 144 11.03 -6.75 -1.03
C LEU A 144 11.98 -7.42 -2.02
N THR A 145 12.33 -8.68 -1.78
CA THR A 145 13.20 -9.48 -2.67
C THR A 145 12.46 -10.06 -3.87
N GLN A 146 11.13 -10.00 -3.87
CA GLN A 146 10.31 -10.41 -5.02
C GLN A 146 9.81 -9.20 -5.82
N LEU A 147 10.01 -7.97 -5.32
CA LEU A 147 9.63 -6.75 -6.04
C LEU A 147 10.59 -6.49 -7.21
N PRO A 148 10.13 -6.58 -8.48
CA PRO A 148 11.01 -6.41 -9.65
C PRO A 148 11.65 -5.02 -9.71
N ALA A 149 10.88 -3.98 -9.33
CA ALA A 149 11.36 -2.61 -9.33
C ALA A 149 12.51 -2.36 -8.35
N LEU A 150 12.64 -3.20 -7.31
CA LEU A 150 13.65 -3.05 -6.27
C LEU A 150 14.94 -3.84 -6.56
N GLN A 151 14.89 -4.88 -7.42
CA GLN A 151 16.02 -5.78 -7.67
C GLN A 151 17.30 -5.03 -8.05
N GLN A 152 17.20 -4.15 -9.06
CA GLN A 152 18.33 -3.35 -9.53
C GLN A 152 18.98 -2.50 -8.42
N TRP A 153 18.20 -2.11 -7.41
CA TRP A 153 18.67 -1.30 -6.29
C TRP A 153 19.24 -2.18 -5.18
N LEU A 154 18.65 -3.35 -4.92
CA LEU A 154 19.16 -4.30 -3.95
C LEU A 154 20.56 -4.78 -4.34
N ASP A 155 20.76 -5.06 -5.63
CA ASP A 155 22.01 -5.58 -6.19
C ASP A 155 23.03 -4.49 -6.52
N TYR A 156 22.63 -3.21 -6.43
CA TYR A 156 23.51 -2.09 -6.79
C TYR A 156 24.79 -2.11 -5.95
N PRO A 157 25.98 -2.20 -6.57
CA PRO A 157 27.23 -2.29 -5.83
C PRO A 157 27.60 -0.93 -5.22
N LEU A 158 27.70 -0.85 -3.89
CA LEU A 158 28.12 0.33 -3.16
C LEU A 158 29.35 0.03 -2.28
N LEU A 159 30.53 0.46 -2.76
CA LEU A 159 31.85 0.15 -2.18
C LEU A 159 32.09 -1.37 -2.04
N GLY A 160 31.86 -2.11 -3.12
CA GLY A 160 32.18 -3.54 -3.20
C GLY A 160 31.19 -4.48 -2.51
N LYS A 161 30.09 -3.99 -1.93
CA LYS A 161 28.99 -4.80 -1.39
C LYS A 161 27.64 -4.34 -1.96
N PRO A 162 26.64 -5.24 -2.10
CA PRO A 162 25.30 -4.84 -2.51
C PRO A 162 24.70 -3.80 -1.57
N LEU A 163 23.93 -2.85 -2.11
CA LEU A 163 23.27 -1.80 -1.32
C LEU A 163 22.38 -2.39 -0.22
N ALA A 164 21.68 -3.49 -0.52
CA ALA A 164 20.83 -4.22 0.43
C ALA A 164 21.61 -4.71 1.67
N ALA A 165 22.90 -4.98 1.54
CA ALA A 165 23.76 -5.41 2.64
C ALA A 165 24.21 -4.24 3.55
N ARG A 166 23.94 -2.99 3.15
CA ARG A 166 24.46 -1.79 3.84
C ARG A 166 23.37 -0.86 4.33
N LEU A 167 22.19 -0.92 3.71
CA LEU A 167 21.07 -0.06 3.98
C LEU A 167 19.94 -0.87 4.58
N SER A 168 19.36 -0.37 5.67
CA SER A 168 18.20 -0.97 6.33
C SER A 168 17.05 0.01 6.42
N ILE A 169 15.83 -0.42 6.13
CA ILE A 169 14.64 0.30 6.56
C ILE A 169 14.53 0.12 8.08
N LYS A 170 14.57 1.22 8.83
CA LYS A 170 14.48 1.24 10.29
C LYS A 170 13.05 1.40 10.78
N ALA A 171 12.25 2.17 10.03
CA ALA A 171 10.85 2.42 10.37
C ALA A 171 10.08 2.82 9.10
N ILE A 172 8.80 2.47 9.10
CA ILE A 172 7.81 3.00 8.18
C ILE A 172 6.67 3.54 9.05
N GLU A 173 6.40 4.83 8.93
CA GLU A 173 5.48 5.55 9.81
C GLU A 173 4.50 6.35 8.97
N THR A 174 3.21 6.27 9.29
CA THR A 174 2.18 7.12 8.70
C THR A 174 1.97 8.36 9.56
N SER A 175 1.67 9.46 8.91
CA SER A 175 1.26 10.73 9.51
C SER A 175 0.28 11.41 8.54
N PRO A 176 -0.52 12.39 9.00
CA PRO A 176 -1.53 13.03 8.15
C PRO A 176 -0.97 13.44 6.76
N GLY A 177 -1.43 12.75 5.71
CA GLY A 177 -1.04 13.00 4.31
C GLY A 177 0.37 12.53 3.91
N LEU A 178 1.07 11.77 4.75
CA LEU A 178 2.48 11.42 4.53
C LEU A 178 2.85 10.03 5.07
N LEU A 179 3.55 9.26 4.24
CA LEU A 179 4.27 8.05 4.64
C LEU A 179 5.77 8.36 4.77
N ARG A 180 6.34 8.16 5.95
CA ARG A 180 7.75 8.34 6.24
C ARG A 180 8.47 6.99 6.24
N ILE A 181 9.49 6.85 5.42
CA ILE A 181 10.38 5.69 5.41
C ILE A 181 11.74 6.14 5.93
N ARG A 182 12.15 5.62 7.09
CA ARG A 182 13.44 5.92 7.70
C ARG A 182 14.46 4.86 7.34
N LEU A 183 15.59 5.32 6.81
CA LEU A 183 16.70 4.50 6.40
C LEU A 183 17.85 4.63 7.39
N GLY A 184 18.56 3.55 7.60
CA GLY A 184 19.76 3.51 8.43
C GLY A 184 20.80 2.57 7.83
N ARG A 185 21.95 2.49 8.50
CA ARG A 185 22.92 1.46 8.16
C ARG A 185 22.44 0.12 8.70
N ALA A 186 22.57 -0.91 7.86
CA ALA A 186 22.43 -2.28 8.33
C ALA A 186 23.47 -2.52 9.44
N PRO A 187 23.09 -3.20 10.55
CA PRO A 187 24.07 -3.60 11.54
C PRO A 187 25.14 -4.45 10.85
N THR A 188 26.41 -4.15 11.11
CA THR A 188 27.50 -5.02 10.65
C THR A 188 27.26 -6.40 11.30
N PRO A 189 27.26 -7.50 10.54
CA PRO A 189 27.26 -8.81 11.18
C PRO A 189 28.43 -8.86 12.16
N ALA A 190 28.16 -9.31 13.39
CA ALA A 190 29.22 -9.57 14.35
C ALA A 190 30.09 -10.69 13.76
N ASP A 191 31.40 -10.43 13.66
CA ASP A 191 32.39 -11.46 13.37
C ASP A 191 32.48 -12.49 14.52
#